data_AF-A0A1X9LTI8-F1
#
_entry.id   AF-A0A1X9LTI8-F1
#
_cell.length_a   1.000
_cell.length_b   1.000
_cell.length_c   1.000
_cell.angle_alpha   90.00
_cell.angle_beta   90.00
_cell.angle_gamma   90.00
#
_symmetry.space_group_name_H-M   'P 1'
#
loop_
_entity.id
_entity.type
_entity.pdbx_description
1 polymer ?
#
loop_
_entity_poly.entity_id
_entity_poly.type
_entity_poly.pdbx_seq_one_letter_code
_entity_poly.pdbx_strand_id
1 'polypeptide(L)'
;MGVNDDALEDGAETEEDETEARELVYGSVNEFVREYLRNVYRRRIDGQPWMWVGDWWRYPEAEDVLDALWRAWEHLNLDGRTGKSVWWRDHARPHMESLMTKGTSPFPAEAVKAQSTTVLEPLPYVEPPAGSYPDQRGPAAVAAAIVHLLAHRDLPDWEIRIAGYLAHPGAVDVDELPVPAATSDAVEVLDGEGEAVDVVVGELLVQLARTAPADPWLATDIQPLT
;
A
#
# COMPACT_ATOMS: atom_id res chain seq x y z
N MET A 1 -20.86 57.77 21.66
CA MET A 1 -21.37 57.10 20.45
C MET A 1 -20.16 56.47 19.81
N GLY A 2 -19.99 55.16 19.99
CA GLY A 2 -18.75 54.45 19.70
C GLY A 2 -18.42 54.42 18.21
N VAL A 3 -17.13 54.48 17.91
CA VAL A 3 -16.58 54.27 16.57
C VAL A 3 -16.60 52.76 16.31
N ASN A 4 -17.28 52.33 15.25
CA ASN A 4 -17.19 50.94 14.78
C ASN A 4 -15.83 50.76 14.11
N ASP A 5 -15.01 49.89 14.70
CA ASP A 5 -13.76 49.43 14.11
C ASP A 5 -14.07 48.20 13.26
N ASP A 6 -13.78 48.35 11.97
CA ASP A 6 -13.95 47.38 10.90
C ASP A 6 -12.76 46.40 10.99
N ALA A 7 -12.89 45.38 11.84
CA ALA A 7 -11.92 44.31 11.94
C ALA A 7 -12.31 43.18 10.99
N LEU A 8 -11.62 43.14 9.86
CA LEU A 8 -11.63 42.07 8.86
C LEU A 8 -11.41 40.71 9.54
N GLU A 9 -12.47 39.90 9.63
CA GLU A 9 -12.35 38.46 9.87
C GLU A 9 -11.79 37.82 8.59
N ASP A 10 -10.49 37.55 8.64
CA ASP A 10 -9.76 36.74 7.67
C ASP A 10 -10.28 35.30 7.77
N GLY A 11 -11.17 34.94 6.84
CA GLY A 11 -11.69 33.59 6.68
C GLY A 11 -10.60 32.68 6.13
N ALA A 12 -9.78 32.14 7.03
CA ALA A 12 -8.93 30.99 6.73
C ALA A 12 -9.84 29.75 6.66
N GLU A 13 -10.35 29.45 5.46
CA GLU A 13 -10.88 28.13 5.12
C GLU A 13 -9.71 27.13 5.17
N THR A 14 -9.61 26.37 6.24
CA THR A 14 -8.76 25.18 6.35
C THR A 14 -9.35 24.07 5.48
N GLU A 15 -8.66 23.72 4.39
CA GLU A 15 -8.92 22.49 3.63
C GLU A 15 -8.59 21.28 4.52
N GLU A 16 -9.63 20.63 5.05
CA GLU A 16 -9.54 19.33 5.73
C GLU A 16 -9.31 18.25 4.67
N ASP A 17 -8.06 17.80 4.52
CA ASP A 17 -7.70 16.66 3.67
C ASP A 17 -8.19 15.37 4.38
N GLU A 18 -9.44 14.98 4.10
CA GLU A 18 -10.03 13.70 4.51
C GLU A 18 -9.18 12.55 3.98
N THR A 19 -8.22 12.11 4.79
CA THR A 19 -7.57 10.82 4.66
C THR A 19 -8.55 9.73 5.10
N GLU A 20 -9.67 9.56 4.39
CA GLU A 20 -10.27 8.23 4.35
C GLU A 20 -9.19 7.34 3.77
N ALA A 21 -8.66 6.42 4.57
CA ALA A 21 -7.71 5.42 4.11
C ALA A 21 -8.46 4.51 3.13
N ARG A 22 -8.57 5.00 1.88
CA ARG A 22 -9.24 4.31 0.80
C ARG A 22 -8.49 3.04 0.62
N GLU A 23 -9.22 1.96 0.86
CA GLU A 23 -8.74 0.62 0.74
C GLU A 23 -7.97 0.48 -0.57
N LEU A 24 -6.76 -0.05 -0.46
CA LEU A 24 -5.86 -0.19 -1.59
C LEU A 24 -6.62 -0.86 -2.73
N VAL A 25 -6.68 -0.20 -3.90
CA VAL A 25 -7.41 -0.74 -5.05
C VAL A 25 -6.84 -2.10 -5.41
N TYR A 26 -5.54 -2.24 -5.23
CA TYR A 26 -4.85 -3.51 -5.20
C TYR A 26 -4.24 -3.70 -3.81
N GLY A 27 -4.58 -4.77 -3.10
CA GLY A 27 -4.10 -5.06 -1.74
C GLY A 27 -2.60 -5.35 -1.64
N SER A 28 -1.89 -5.29 -2.77
CA SER A 28 -0.44 -5.40 -2.86
C SER A 28 0.11 -4.97 -4.22
N VAL A 29 1.41 -4.70 -4.26
CA VAL A 29 2.16 -4.51 -5.53
C VAL A 29 1.97 -5.67 -6.50
N ASN A 30 1.84 -6.92 -6.03
CA ASN A 30 1.60 -8.05 -6.91
C ASN A 30 0.29 -7.94 -7.66
N GLU A 31 -0.79 -7.66 -6.94
CA GLU A 31 -2.11 -7.53 -7.54
C GLU A 31 -2.14 -6.33 -8.50
N PHE A 32 -1.48 -5.23 -8.15
CA PHE A 32 -1.31 -4.08 -9.05
C PHE A 32 -0.59 -4.46 -10.35
N VAL A 33 0.50 -5.22 -10.27
CA VAL A 33 1.25 -5.65 -11.46
C VAL A 33 0.44 -6.63 -12.30
N ARG A 34 -0.26 -7.57 -11.67
CA ARG A 34 -1.08 -8.61 -12.31
C ARG A 34 -2.29 -8.01 -13.04
N GLU A 35 -3.04 -7.16 -12.37
CA GLU A 35 -4.34 -6.68 -12.85
C GLU A 35 -4.22 -5.39 -13.67
N TYR A 36 -3.22 -4.54 -13.41
CA TYR A 36 -3.09 -3.25 -14.08
C TYR A 36 -1.81 -3.10 -14.89
N LEU A 37 -0.65 -3.04 -14.24
CA LEU A 37 0.58 -2.52 -14.86
C LEU A 37 0.94 -3.30 -16.14
N ARG A 38 0.90 -4.64 -16.07
CA ARG A 38 1.24 -5.50 -17.20
C ARG A 38 0.30 -5.34 -18.40
N ASN A 39 -0.93 -4.90 -18.16
CA ASN A 39 -1.96 -4.75 -19.18
C ASN A 39 -1.85 -3.39 -19.90
N VAL A 40 -1.40 -2.35 -19.18
CA VAL A 40 -1.29 -0.98 -19.71
C VAL A 40 0.11 -0.67 -20.26
N TYR A 41 1.17 -1.20 -19.66
CA TYR A 41 2.54 -0.98 -20.10
C TYR A 41 2.96 -2.06 -21.12
N ARG A 42 2.53 -1.93 -22.38
CA ARG A 42 2.81 -2.98 -23.39
C ARG A 42 4.10 -2.74 -24.15
N ARG A 43 4.92 -3.79 -24.26
CA ARG A 43 6.16 -3.81 -25.04
C ARG A 43 6.37 -5.20 -25.64
N ARG A 44 7.01 -5.25 -26.80
CA ARG A 44 7.49 -6.51 -27.38
C ARG A 44 8.67 -7.01 -26.53
N ILE A 45 8.54 -8.19 -25.96
CA ILE A 45 9.60 -8.86 -25.18
C ILE A 45 10.03 -10.09 -25.97
N ASP A 46 11.18 -10.00 -26.63
CA ASP A 46 11.83 -11.07 -27.39
C ASP A 46 13.36 -11.08 -27.16
N GLY A 47 13.79 -10.52 -26.03
CA GLY A 47 15.19 -10.43 -25.65
C GLY A 47 15.90 -9.15 -26.05
N GLN A 48 15.38 -8.30 -26.95
CA GLN A 48 15.91 -6.95 -27.27
C GLN A 48 14.84 -6.03 -27.91
N PRO A 49 14.77 -4.71 -27.62
CA PRO A 49 15.63 -3.95 -26.73
C PRO A 49 15.17 -3.95 -25.25
N TRP A 50 13.95 -4.45 -24.99
CA TRP A 50 13.31 -4.37 -23.68
C TRP A 50 13.60 -5.60 -22.83
N MET A 51 13.90 -5.34 -21.56
CA MET A 51 14.20 -6.33 -20.54
C MET A 51 12.97 -6.48 -19.63
N TRP A 52 12.32 -7.62 -19.65
CA TRP A 52 11.25 -7.93 -18.71
C TRP A 52 11.18 -9.42 -18.48
N VAL A 53 10.83 -9.81 -17.27
CA VAL A 53 10.63 -11.20 -16.86
C VAL A 53 9.32 -11.29 -16.09
N GLY A 54 8.58 -12.39 -16.26
CA GLY A 54 7.29 -12.55 -15.60
C GLY A 54 7.41 -12.77 -14.08
N ASP A 55 8.55 -13.28 -13.63
CA ASP A 55 8.93 -13.51 -12.23
C ASP A 55 9.75 -12.34 -11.65
N TRP A 56 9.32 -11.10 -11.92
CA TRP A 56 9.99 -9.86 -11.49
C TRP A 56 10.25 -9.79 -9.98
N TRP A 57 9.37 -10.41 -9.17
CA TRP A 57 9.46 -10.49 -7.71
C TRP A 57 10.68 -11.29 -7.22
N ARG A 58 11.44 -11.95 -8.10
CA ARG A 58 12.72 -12.60 -7.75
C ARG A 58 13.90 -11.63 -7.67
N TYR A 59 13.68 -10.37 -8.02
CA TYR A 59 14.71 -9.36 -8.16
C TYR A 59 14.39 -8.21 -7.19
N PRO A 60 15.08 -8.10 -6.04
CA PRO A 60 14.73 -7.14 -4.98
C PRO A 60 14.70 -5.69 -5.45
N GLU A 61 15.58 -5.29 -6.36
CA GLU A 61 15.56 -3.96 -6.96
C GLU A 61 14.30 -3.73 -7.82
N ALA A 62 13.87 -4.75 -8.58
CA ALA A 62 12.64 -4.65 -9.35
C ALA A 62 11.42 -4.62 -8.42
N GLU A 63 11.42 -5.44 -7.38
CA GLU A 63 10.37 -5.47 -6.36
C GLU A 63 10.23 -4.11 -5.66
N ASP A 64 11.32 -3.54 -5.13
CA ASP A 64 11.30 -2.25 -4.42
C ASP A 64 10.87 -1.10 -5.34
N VAL A 65 11.36 -1.08 -6.58
CA VAL A 65 10.95 -0.09 -7.59
C VAL A 65 9.47 -0.27 -7.98
N LEU A 66 8.99 -1.50 -8.11
CA LEU A 66 7.59 -1.78 -8.42
C LEU A 66 6.66 -1.50 -7.23
N ASP A 67 7.11 -1.73 -5.99
CA ASP A 67 6.38 -1.38 -4.76
C ASP A 67 6.27 0.14 -4.64
N ALA A 68 7.37 0.87 -4.83
CA ALA A 68 7.36 2.33 -4.91
C ALA A 68 6.46 2.84 -6.04
N LEU A 69 6.46 2.15 -7.20
CA LEU A 69 5.61 2.50 -8.33
C LEU A 69 4.13 2.23 -8.04
N TRP A 70 3.82 1.13 -7.37
CA TRP A 70 2.48 0.77 -6.91
C TRP A 70 1.99 1.78 -5.86
N ARG A 71 2.79 2.11 -4.85
CA ARG A 71 2.47 3.15 -3.86
C ARG A 71 2.22 4.50 -4.51
N ALA A 72 3.06 4.89 -5.48
CA ALA A 72 2.85 6.11 -6.25
C ALA A 72 1.58 6.03 -7.12
N TRP A 73 1.22 4.84 -7.61
CA TRP A 73 -0.02 4.64 -8.35
C TRP A 73 -1.24 4.74 -7.42
N GLU A 74 -1.26 4.03 -6.30
CA GLU A 74 -2.35 4.09 -5.31
C GLU A 74 -2.56 5.54 -4.85
N HIS A 75 -1.47 6.30 -4.67
CA HIS A 75 -1.54 7.72 -4.35
C HIS A 75 -2.07 8.59 -5.50
N LEU A 76 -1.48 8.51 -6.70
CA LEU A 76 -1.81 9.42 -7.81
C LEU A 76 -3.06 9.02 -8.60
N ASN A 77 -3.51 7.77 -8.53
CA ASN A 77 -4.73 7.31 -9.19
C ASN A 77 -6.00 7.94 -8.57
N LEU A 78 -5.87 8.52 -7.37
CA LEU A 78 -6.91 9.29 -6.70
C LEU A 78 -7.16 10.64 -7.40
N ASP A 79 -6.16 11.23 -8.06
CA ASP A 79 -6.35 12.45 -8.83
C ASP A 79 -6.83 12.16 -10.26
N GLY A 80 -8.12 12.43 -10.49
CA GLY A 80 -8.79 12.30 -11.78
C GLY A 80 -8.49 13.40 -12.81
N ARG A 81 -7.82 14.50 -12.44
CA ARG A 81 -7.50 15.61 -13.37
C ARG A 81 -6.20 15.33 -14.11
N THR A 82 -5.09 15.25 -13.39
CA THR A 82 -3.75 15.08 -13.99
C THR A 82 -2.96 13.95 -13.37
N GLY A 83 -3.43 13.35 -12.26
CA GLY A 83 -2.78 12.26 -11.52
C GLY A 83 -2.26 11.14 -12.40
N LYS A 84 -3.09 10.61 -13.33
CA LYS A 84 -2.61 9.62 -14.30
C LYS A 84 -1.49 10.15 -15.20
N SER A 85 -1.58 11.39 -15.67
CA SER A 85 -0.53 11.98 -16.51
C SER A 85 0.77 12.18 -15.73
N VAL A 86 0.69 12.62 -14.47
CA VAL A 86 1.82 12.81 -13.57
C VAL A 86 2.45 11.47 -13.23
N TRP A 87 1.65 10.48 -12.81
CA TRP A 87 2.12 9.13 -12.53
C TRP A 87 2.86 8.55 -13.73
N TRP A 88 2.31 8.69 -14.94
CA TRP A 88 2.99 8.24 -16.15
C TRP A 88 4.31 8.98 -16.42
N ARG A 89 4.33 10.30 -16.27
CA ARG A 89 5.48 11.15 -16.61
C ARG A 89 6.63 10.97 -15.62
N ASP A 90 6.33 10.99 -14.33
CA ASP A 90 7.31 11.16 -13.25
C ASP A 90 7.69 9.84 -12.59
N HIS A 91 6.80 8.85 -12.60
CA HIS A 91 7.02 7.57 -11.92
C HIS A 91 7.09 6.40 -12.90
N ALA A 92 6.00 6.12 -13.62
CA ALA A 92 5.91 4.92 -14.43
C ALA A 92 6.92 4.88 -15.57
N ARG A 93 7.08 5.96 -16.35
CA ARG A 93 8.06 5.95 -17.46
C ARG A 93 9.50 5.83 -16.96
N PRO A 94 9.99 6.65 -16.02
CA PRO A 94 11.38 6.54 -15.55
C PRO A 94 11.68 5.20 -14.88
N HIS A 95 10.81 4.74 -13.98
CA HIS A 95 11.02 3.45 -13.30
C HIS A 95 10.96 2.27 -14.28
N MET A 96 9.96 2.24 -15.16
CA MET A 96 9.88 1.17 -16.16
C MET A 96 11.01 1.26 -17.19
N GLU A 97 11.50 2.45 -17.56
CA GLU A 97 12.66 2.59 -18.43
C GLU A 97 13.93 2.07 -17.74
N SER A 98 14.12 2.36 -16.44
CA SER A 98 15.21 1.79 -15.65
C SER A 98 15.16 0.26 -15.63
N LEU A 99 13.98 -0.30 -15.32
CA LEU A 99 13.76 -1.75 -15.24
C LEU A 99 13.87 -2.45 -16.59
N MET A 100 13.53 -1.78 -17.70
CA MET A 100 13.42 -2.41 -19.01
C MET A 100 14.57 -2.10 -19.97
N THR A 101 15.47 -1.17 -19.64
CA THR A 101 16.59 -0.84 -20.52
C THR A 101 17.77 -1.78 -20.29
N LYS A 102 18.31 -2.34 -21.37
CA LYS A 102 19.51 -3.18 -21.30
C LYS A 102 20.68 -2.36 -20.75
N GLY A 103 21.28 -2.84 -19.66
CA GLY A 103 22.41 -2.20 -18.98
C GLY A 103 22.06 -1.53 -17.65
N THR A 104 20.81 -1.09 -17.48
CA THR A 104 20.27 -0.60 -16.19
C THR A 104 19.34 -1.63 -15.55
N SER A 105 18.66 -2.43 -16.38
CA SER A 105 17.72 -3.44 -15.91
C SER A 105 18.38 -4.43 -14.93
N PRO A 106 17.70 -4.77 -13.82
CA PRO A 106 18.17 -5.82 -12.91
C PRO A 106 17.96 -7.23 -13.49
N PHE A 107 17.30 -7.37 -14.65
CA PHE A 107 16.92 -8.67 -15.21
C PHE A 107 18.04 -9.31 -16.05
N PRO A 108 18.43 -10.57 -15.78
CA PRO A 108 19.39 -11.31 -16.59
C PRO A 108 18.92 -11.52 -18.03
N ALA A 109 19.82 -11.36 -19.00
CA ALA A 109 19.50 -11.46 -20.42
C ALA A 109 18.95 -12.83 -20.82
N GLU A 110 19.42 -13.90 -20.17
CA GLU A 110 18.96 -15.28 -20.37
C GLU A 110 17.50 -15.45 -19.96
N ALA A 111 17.10 -14.85 -18.83
CA ALA A 111 15.73 -14.90 -18.33
C ALA A 111 14.77 -14.13 -19.23
N VAL A 112 15.19 -12.97 -19.76
CA VAL A 112 14.39 -12.18 -20.71
C VAL A 112 14.20 -12.92 -22.04
N LYS A 113 15.25 -13.59 -22.55
CA LYS A 113 15.17 -14.37 -23.82
C LYS A 113 14.17 -15.53 -23.75
N ALA A 114 13.91 -16.06 -22.56
CA ALA A 114 12.93 -17.11 -22.36
C ALA A 114 11.48 -16.58 -22.41
N GLN A 115 11.29 -15.26 -22.37
CA GLN A 115 9.99 -14.62 -22.50
C GLN A 115 9.66 -14.36 -23.99
N SER A 116 8.39 -14.44 -24.34
CA SER A 116 7.91 -14.07 -25.67
C SER A 116 6.55 -13.38 -25.55
N THR A 117 6.50 -12.11 -25.93
CA THR A 117 5.24 -11.35 -26.02
C THR A 117 5.32 -10.32 -27.13
N THR A 118 4.18 -10.04 -27.76
CA THR A 118 4.01 -8.96 -28.75
C THR A 118 3.55 -7.66 -28.08
N VAL A 119 3.55 -6.55 -28.83
CA VAL A 119 3.07 -5.24 -28.30
C VAL A 119 1.56 -5.25 -27.98
N LEU A 120 0.81 -6.23 -28.52
CA LEU A 120 -0.62 -6.34 -28.28
C LEU A 120 -0.95 -7.15 -27.02
N GLU A 121 -0.01 -7.97 -26.56
CA GLU A 121 -0.17 -8.83 -25.40
C GLU A 121 0.30 -8.12 -24.12
N PRO A 122 -0.24 -8.51 -22.95
CA PRO A 122 0.27 -8.04 -21.67
C PRO A 122 1.74 -8.42 -21.48
N LEU A 123 2.43 -7.69 -20.60
CA LEU A 123 3.76 -8.12 -20.18
C LEU A 123 3.69 -9.52 -19.56
N PRO A 124 4.73 -10.36 -19.77
CA PRO A 124 4.87 -11.62 -19.08
C PRO A 124 4.64 -11.44 -17.58
N TYR A 125 3.96 -12.41 -16.97
CA TYR A 125 3.68 -12.42 -15.54
C TYR A 125 3.64 -13.87 -15.09
N VAL A 126 4.26 -14.12 -13.95
CA VAL A 126 4.23 -15.37 -13.22
C VAL A 126 3.76 -15.02 -11.82
N GLU A 127 2.67 -15.64 -11.37
CA GLU A 127 2.12 -15.42 -10.02
C GLU A 127 3.23 -15.69 -8.98
N PRO A 128 3.48 -14.77 -8.03
CA PRO A 128 4.43 -15.01 -6.97
C PRO A 128 3.94 -16.14 -6.05
N PRO A 129 4.84 -16.68 -5.22
CA PRO A 129 4.45 -17.62 -4.19
C PRO A 129 3.31 -17.03 -3.34
N ALA A 130 2.31 -17.87 -3.01
CA ALA A 130 1.13 -17.43 -2.27
C ALA A 130 1.51 -16.80 -0.93
N GLY A 131 0.92 -15.65 -0.59
CA GLY A 131 1.16 -14.93 0.67
C GLY A 131 2.44 -14.08 0.72
N SER A 132 3.29 -14.08 -0.32
CA SER A 132 4.48 -13.21 -0.38
C SER A 132 4.13 -11.73 -0.41
N TYR A 133 2.99 -11.44 -1.01
CA TYR A 133 2.34 -10.17 -0.94
C TYR A 133 1.09 -10.41 -0.13
N PRO A 134 1.20 -10.41 1.21
CA PRO A 134 0.03 -10.55 2.03
C PRO A 134 -0.89 -9.45 1.58
N ASP A 135 -2.15 -9.83 1.53
CA ASP A 135 -3.13 -8.83 1.34
C ASP A 135 -2.95 -7.85 2.49
N GLN A 136 -2.50 -6.63 2.17
CA GLN A 136 -2.47 -5.55 3.14
C GLN A 136 -3.91 -5.13 3.49
N ARG A 137 -4.89 -5.93 3.01
CA ARG A 137 -6.25 -6.21 3.44
C ARG A 137 -6.32 -7.54 4.31
N GLY A 138 -5.95 -7.63 5.62
CA GLY A 138 -5.92 -8.93 6.39
C GLY A 138 -5.58 -8.88 7.91
N PRO A 139 -6.22 -9.58 8.87
CA PRO A 139 -6.37 -9.08 10.24
C PRO A 139 -5.08 -9.08 11.08
N ALA A 140 -4.40 -10.20 11.31
CA ALA A 140 -3.17 -10.19 12.11
C ALA A 140 -2.03 -9.33 11.48
N ALA A 141 -2.03 -9.19 10.14
CA ALA A 141 -1.10 -8.34 9.41
C ALA A 141 -1.47 -6.85 9.52
N VAL A 142 -2.76 -6.53 9.46
CA VAL A 142 -3.36 -5.24 9.82
C VAL A 142 -2.99 -4.89 11.27
N ALA A 143 -3.13 -5.82 12.24
CA ALA A 143 -2.75 -5.60 13.64
C ALA A 143 -1.24 -5.43 13.86
N ALA A 144 -0.40 -6.26 13.25
CA ALA A 144 1.05 -6.12 13.35
C ALA A 144 1.54 -4.82 12.66
N ALA A 145 0.92 -4.42 11.54
CA ALA A 145 1.20 -3.15 10.89
C ALA A 145 0.71 -1.97 11.75
N ILE A 146 -0.45 -2.06 12.39
CA ILE A 146 -0.93 -1.11 13.40
C ILE A 146 0.10 -0.96 14.51
N VAL A 147 0.58 -2.06 15.13
CA VAL A 147 1.55 -1.95 16.23
C VAL A 147 2.91 -1.44 15.75
N HIS A 148 3.38 -1.89 14.59
CA HIS A 148 4.60 -1.38 13.98
C HIS A 148 4.52 0.12 13.78
N LEU A 149 3.38 0.62 13.31
CA LEU A 149 3.12 2.03 13.19
C LEU A 149 3.08 2.67 14.58
N LEU A 150 2.29 2.19 15.56
CA LEU A 150 2.25 2.77 16.91
C LEU A 150 3.65 2.90 17.56
N ALA A 151 4.54 1.94 17.29
CA ALA A 151 5.93 1.94 17.76
C ALA A 151 6.84 2.95 17.01
N HIS A 152 6.50 3.29 15.77
CA HIS A 152 7.25 4.19 14.90
C HIS A 152 6.36 5.33 14.42
N ARG A 153 5.83 6.11 15.38
CA ARG A 153 5.00 7.30 15.09
C ARG A 153 5.75 8.36 14.25
N ASP A 154 7.06 8.22 14.12
CA ASP A 154 7.96 9.06 13.35
C ASP A 154 8.10 8.66 11.87
N LEU A 155 7.56 7.51 11.46
CA LEU A 155 7.55 7.14 10.05
C LEU A 155 6.79 8.19 9.23
N PRO A 156 7.23 8.46 7.99
CA PRO A 156 6.49 9.34 7.10
C PRO A 156 5.05 8.83 6.94
N ASP A 157 4.05 9.71 6.92
CA ASP A 157 2.63 9.37 6.73
C ASP A 157 2.09 8.31 7.71
N TRP A 158 2.59 8.32 8.93
CA TRP A 158 2.27 7.33 9.96
C TRP A 158 0.77 7.26 10.34
N GLU A 159 0.11 8.37 10.69
CA GLU A 159 -1.34 8.40 11.02
C GLU A 159 -2.22 7.84 9.86
N ILE A 160 -1.78 8.04 8.61
CA ILE A 160 -2.46 7.56 7.38
C ILE A 160 -2.34 6.04 7.24
N ARG A 161 -1.12 5.56 7.43
CA ARG A 161 -0.81 4.14 7.31
C ARG A 161 -1.52 3.35 8.40
N ILE A 162 -1.77 3.94 9.58
CA ILE A 162 -2.43 3.24 10.68
C ILE A 162 -3.95 3.32 10.60
N ALA A 163 -4.52 4.44 10.15
CA ALA A 163 -5.94 4.53 9.85
C ALA A 163 -6.40 3.56 8.74
N GLY A 164 -5.52 3.19 7.77
CA GLY A 164 -5.77 2.16 6.73
C GLY A 164 -5.96 0.73 7.24
N TYR A 165 -5.83 0.60 8.56
CA TYR A 165 -6.03 -0.60 9.30
C TYR A 165 -7.16 -0.46 10.36
N LEU A 166 -7.90 0.67 10.46
CA LEU A 166 -9.04 0.90 11.40
C LEU A 166 -10.42 0.88 10.69
N ALA A 167 -11.48 0.44 11.38
CA ALA A 167 -12.82 0.25 10.81
C ALA A 167 -13.61 1.56 10.64
N HIS A 168 -13.38 2.54 11.54
CA HIS A 168 -13.83 3.93 11.40
C HIS A 168 -12.97 4.87 12.28
N PRO A 169 -12.94 6.19 11.98
CA PRO A 169 -12.29 7.17 12.84
C PRO A 169 -12.93 7.19 14.25
N GLY A 170 -12.10 7.22 15.31
CA GLY A 170 -12.56 7.17 16.71
C GLY A 170 -13.01 5.80 17.21
N ALA A 171 -12.84 4.73 16.42
CA ALA A 171 -13.04 3.34 16.86
C ALA A 171 -12.13 2.98 18.06
N VAL A 172 -11.03 3.71 18.21
CA VAL A 172 -9.97 3.53 19.21
C VAL A 172 -9.41 4.91 19.58
N ASP A 173 -9.20 5.21 20.87
CA ASP A 173 -8.47 6.41 21.31
C ASP A 173 -6.96 6.16 21.30
N VAL A 174 -6.35 6.30 20.12
CA VAL A 174 -4.94 5.97 19.85
C VAL A 174 -3.90 6.82 20.61
N ASP A 175 -4.30 7.94 21.23
CA ASP A 175 -3.40 8.82 22.01
C ASP A 175 -3.39 8.51 23.51
N GLU A 176 -4.46 7.90 24.00
CA GLU A 176 -4.45 7.25 25.31
C GLU A 176 -3.76 5.87 25.24
N LEU A 177 -3.55 5.30 24.04
CA LEU A 177 -2.82 4.04 23.87
C LEU A 177 -1.32 4.17 24.17
N PRO A 178 -0.75 3.21 24.92
CA PRO A 178 0.68 3.20 25.19
C PRO A 178 1.49 2.99 23.90
N VAL A 179 2.64 3.66 23.81
CA VAL A 179 3.61 3.43 22.72
C VAL A 179 4.27 2.05 22.94
N PRO A 180 4.02 1.05 22.07
CA PRO A 180 4.51 -0.31 22.25
C PRO A 180 6.02 -0.39 22.01
N ALA A 181 6.70 -1.33 22.68
CA ALA A 181 8.11 -1.56 22.42
C ALA A 181 8.33 -1.91 20.94
N ALA A 182 9.36 -1.34 20.32
CA ALA A 182 9.69 -1.59 18.91
C ALA A 182 9.94 -3.07 18.58
N THR A 183 10.13 -3.92 19.60
CA THR A 183 10.31 -5.37 19.54
C THR A 183 9.09 -6.11 20.12
N SER A 184 7.90 -5.77 19.63
CA SER A 184 6.64 -6.44 20.01
C SER A 184 6.52 -7.77 19.26
N ASP A 185 7.37 -8.76 19.59
CA ASP A 185 7.55 -9.98 18.80
C ASP A 185 6.53 -11.11 19.08
N ALA A 186 5.56 -10.89 19.98
CA ALA A 186 4.55 -11.89 20.33
C ALA A 186 3.16 -11.50 19.77
N VAL A 187 2.73 -12.12 18.67
CA VAL A 187 1.39 -11.97 18.08
C VAL A 187 0.54 -13.23 18.35
N GLU A 188 -0.61 -13.09 19.03
CA GLU A 188 -1.54 -14.18 19.33
C GLU A 188 -2.96 -13.81 18.85
N VAL A 189 -3.42 -14.44 17.76
CA VAL A 189 -4.80 -14.32 17.26
C VAL A 189 -5.70 -15.20 18.14
N LEU A 190 -6.69 -14.63 18.81
CA LEU A 190 -7.65 -15.34 19.66
C LEU A 190 -8.83 -15.85 18.82
N ASP A 191 -9.35 -17.04 19.14
CA ASP A 191 -10.40 -17.71 18.35
C ASP A 191 -11.64 -16.82 18.17
N GLY A 192 -11.91 -16.46 16.91
CA GLY A 192 -13.11 -15.74 16.45
C GLY A 192 -13.82 -16.51 15.33
N GLU A 193 -15.16 -16.53 15.33
CA GLU A 193 -15.97 -17.15 14.29
C GLU A 193 -16.21 -16.19 13.12
N GLY A 194 -15.86 -16.58 11.89
CA GLY A 194 -16.33 -15.92 10.66
C GLY A 194 -15.54 -14.68 10.22
N GLU A 195 -16.14 -13.49 10.31
CA GLU A 195 -15.63 -12.21 9.81
C GLU A 195 -15.17 -11.20 10.89
N ALA A 196 -15.05 -11.61 12.15
CA ALA A 196 -14.48 -10.80 13.23
C ALA A 196 -13.49 -11.63 14.05
N VAL A 197 -12.39 -11.02 14.49
CA VAL A 197 -11.30 -11.71 15.18
C VAL A 197 -10.54 -10.76 16.09
N ASP A 198 -10.09 -11.27 17.22
CA ASP A 198 -9.28 -10.52 18.17
C ASP A 198 -7.81 -10.94 18.03
N VAL A 199 -6.89 -9.98 18.07
CA VAL A 199 -5.47 -10.20 17.82
C VAL A 199 -4.63 -9.49 18.88
N VAL A 200 -3.94 -10.25 19.70
CA VAL A 200 -2.93 -9.73 20.61
C VAL A 200 -1.63 -9.50 19.84
N VAL A 201 -1.00 -8.34 19.99
CA VAL A 201 0.34 -8.00 19.49
C VAL A 201 1.11 -7.29 20.61
N GLY A 202 2.05 -8.02 21.23
CA GLY A 202 2.78 -7.59 22.41
C GLY A 202 1.87 -7.43 23.61
N GLU A 203 1.74 -6.19 24.08
CA GLU A 203 0.84 -5.84 25.19
C GLU A 203 -0.44 -5.14 24.72
N LEU A 204 -0.78 -5.21 23.43
CA LEU A 204 -2.01 -4.64 22.86
C LEU A 204 -2.89 -5.75 22.28
N LEU A 205 -4.18 -5.76 22.63
CA LEU A 205 -5.23 -6.54 22.00
C LEU A 205 -5.90 -5.67 20.93
N VAL A 206 -6.03 -6.17 19.70
CA VAL A 206 -6.55 -5.48 18.50
C VAL A 206 -7.72 -6.29 17.95
N GLN A 207 -8.93 -5.79 18.04
CA GLN A 207 -10.12 -6.42 17.46
C GLN A 207 -10.28 -5.99 16.01
N LEU A 208 -10.57 -6.93 15.11
CA LEU A 208 -10.58 -6.72 13.68
C LEU A 208 -11.80 -7.37 13.04
N ALA A 209 -12.42 -6.69 12.09
CA ALA A 209 -13.58 -7.22 11.38
C ALA A 209 -13.55 -6.90 9.88
N ARG A 210 -14.34 -7.65 9.12
CA ARG A 210 -14.63 -7.41 7.70
C ARG A 210 -16.09 -7.73 7.39
N THR A 211 -16.62 -7.16 6.31
CA THR A 211 -18.03 -7.34 5.92
C THR A 211 -18.28 -8.52 4.99
N ALA A 212 -17.27 -8.95 4.24
CA ALA A 212 -17.33 -10.09 3.33
C ALA A 212 -15.97 -10.82 3.22
N PRO A 213 -15.92 -12.09 2.77
CA PRO A 213 -14.67 -12.86 2.72
C PRO A 213 -13.55 -12.29 1.84
N ALA A 214 -13.85 -11.34 0.96
CA ALA A 214 -12.92 -10.64 0.08
C ALA A 214 -12.65 -9.17 0.50
N ASP A 215 -13.37 -8.66 1.50
CA ASP A 215 -13.21 -7.31 2.07
C ASP A 215 -11.97 -7.25 3.00
N PRO A 216 -11.41 -6.06 3.22
CA PRO A 216 -10.23 -5.91 4.04
C PRO A 216 -10.59 -6.10 5.50
N TRP A 217 -9.61 -6.48 6.29
CA TRP A 217 -9.78 -6.57 7.73
C TRP A 217 -9.37 -5.25 8.37
N LEU A 218 -10.23 -4.68 9.20
CA LEU A 218 -10.04 -3.37 9.82
C LEU A 218 -10.31 -3.42 11.32
N ALA A 219 -9.55 -2.64 12.09
CA ALA A 219 -9.59 -2.65 13.54
C ALA A 219 -10.78 -1.89 14.10
N THR A 220 -11.59 -2.59 14.89
CA THR A 220 -12.78 -2.07 15.55
C THR A 220 -12.51 -1.62 16.98
N ASP A 221 -11.49 -2.17 17.65
CA ASP A 221 -11.05 -1.74 18.98
C ASP A 221 -9.57 -2.10 19.20
N ILE A 222 -8.84 -1.36 20.04
CA ILE A 222 -7.47 -1.66 20.45
C ILE A 222 -7.31 -1.30 21.92
N GLN A 223 -6.82 -2.22 22.75
CA GLN A 223 -6.68 -2.02 24.18
C GLN A 223 -5.38 -2.65 24.73
N PRO A 224 -4.75 -2.07 25.75
CA PRO A 224 -3.63 -2.71 26.42
C PRO A 224 -4.06 -3.95 27.23
N LEU A 225 -3.30 -5.04 27.15
CA LEU A 225 -3.45 -6.19 28.06
C LEU A 225 -3.00 -5.78 29.45
N THR A 226 -3.90 -5.88 30.42
CA THR A 226 -3.70 -5.43 31.80
C THR A 226 -2.78 -6.35 32.60
#